data_AF-A0A9D8PZG6-F1
#
_entry.id   AF-A0A9D8PZG6-F1
#
_cell.length_a   1.000
_cell.length_b   1.000
_cell.length_c   1.000
_cell.angle_alpha   90.00
_cell.angle_beta   90.00
_cell.angle_gamma   90.00
#
_symmetry.space_group_name_H-M   'P 1'
#
loop_
_entity.id
_entity.type
_entity.pdbx_description
1 polymer ?
#
loop_
_entity_poly.entity_id
_entity_poly.type
_entity_poly.pdbx_seq_one_letter_code
_entity_poly.pdbx_strand_id
1 'polypeptide(L)'
;MPRRHDIDALRVIAFSLLILYHSAMVYVADWSFHIKSTYQAEWLQYPMIALNRWRMPLLFMISGIAIGLARVEGHRLRFAGTRSLRLLLPLVFGMLVVVPPQTYFQIIQQYGYTGGFTHF
;
A
#
# COMPACT_ATOMS: atom_id res chain seq x y z
N MET A 1 10.15 17.62 23.15
CA MET A 1 8.90 16.86 23.36
C MET A 1 9.25 15.37 23.29
N PRO A 2 8.91 14.55 24.30
CA PRO A 2 9.18 13.11 24.27
C PRO A 2 8.43 12.44 23.11
N ARG A 3 9.10 11.52 22.40
CA ARG A 3 8.48 10.73 21.32
C ARG A 3 7.40 9.84 21.92
N ARG A 4 6.20 9.86 21.34
CA ARG A 4 5.09 9.01 21.80
C ARG A 4 5.19 7.65 21.13
N HIS A 5 5.85 6.73 21.83
CA HIS A 5 6.07 5.36 21.36
C HIS A 5 4.76 4.63 21.03
N ASP A 6 3.66 4.95 21.69
CA ASP A 6 2.35 4.31 21.48
C ASP A 6 1.81 4.54 20.05
N ILE A 7 1.95 5.75 19.52
CA ILE A 7 1.47 6.11 18.18
C ILE A 7 2.37 5.50 17.11
N ASP A 8 3.69 5.52 17.36
CA ASP A 8 4.66 4.87 16.48
C ASP A 8 4.41 3.35 16.45
N ALA A 9 4.11 2.71 17.59
CA ALA A 9 3.77 1.29 17.68
C ALA A 9 2.48 0.94 16.93
N LEU A 10 1.41 1.71 17.11
CA LEU A 10 0.14 1.52 16.38
C LEU A 10 0.34 1.60 14.86
N ARG A 11 1.17 2.55 14.42
CA ARG A 11 1.52 2.71 13.02
C ARG A 11 2.31 1.51 12.49
N VAL A 12 3.31 1.04 13.23
CA VAL A 12 4.10 -0.15 12.86
C VAL A 12 3.18 -1.37 12.74
N ILE A 13 2.28 -1.60 13.70
CA ILE A 13 1.32 -2.71 13.66
C ILE A 13 0.42 -2.60 12.42
N ALA A 14 -0.13 -1.42 12.14
CA ALA A 14 -1.00 -1.20 10.98
C ALA A 14 -0.28 -1.45 9.65
N PHE A 15 0.98 -1.00 9.51
CA PHE A 15 1.78 -1.26 8.32
C PHE A 15 2.21 -2.72 8.21
N SER A 16 2.62 -3.37 9.30
CA SER A 16 2.97 -4.79 9.30
C SER A 16 1.79 -5.66 8.85
N LEU A 17 0.59 -5.36 9.33
CA LEU A 17 -0.63 -6.04 8.91
C LEU A 17 -0.93 -5.81 7.42
N LEU A 18 -0.67 -4.60 6.90
CA LEU A 18 -0.81 -4.29 5.48
C LEU A 18 0.18 -5.07 4.60
N ILE A 19 1.42 -5.26 5.08
CA ILE A 19 2.44 -6.05 4.39
C ILE A 19 2.00 -7.52 4.33
N LEU A 20 1.58 -8.08 5.46
CA LEU A 20 1.05 -9.46 5.52
C LEU A 20 -0.15 -9.64 4.58
N TYR A 21 -1.04 -8.66 4.50
CA TYR A 21 -2.18 -8.66 3.58
C TYR A 21 -1.75 -8.71 2.10
N HIS A 22 -0.74 -7.94 1.71
CA HIS A 22 -0.24 -7.97 0.33
C HIS A 22 0.47 -9.29 0.01
N SER A 23 1.28 -9.82 0.93
CA SER A 23 1.92 -11.13 0.76
C SER A 23 0.89 -12.25 0.65
N ALA A 24 -0.20 -12.18 1.42
CA ALA A 24 -1.31 -13.14 1.37
C ALA A 24 -2.08 -13.09 0.04
N MET A 25 -2.10 -11.95 -0.66
CA MET A 25 -2.85 -11.78 -1.91
C MET A 25 -2.37 -12.70 -3.05
N VAL A 26 -1.12 -13.16 -3.00
CA VAL A 26 -0.54 -14.12 -3.96
C VAL A 26 -1.13 -15.54 -3.80
N TYR A 27 -1.71 -15.84 -2.62
CA TYR A 27 -2.20 -17.18 -2.25
C TYR A 27 -3.74 -17.29 -2.25
N VAL A 28 -4.48 -16.22 -2.59
CA VAL A 28 -5.95 -16.23 -2.63
C VAL A 28 -6.46 -16.80 -3.96
N ALA A 29 -7.41 -17.74 -3.86
CA ALA A 29 -7.94 -18.48 -5.00
C ALA A 29 -8.72 -17.60 -5.99
N ASP A 30 -9.66 -16.81 -5.47
CA ASP A 30 -10.72 -16.16 -6.28
C ASP A 30 -10.41 -14.72 -6.74
N TRP A 31 -9.22 -14.19 -6.49
CA TRP A 31 -8.87 -12.82 -6.89
C TRP A 31 -7.98 -12.80 -8.12
N SER A 32 -8.27 -11.92 -9.08
CA SER A 32 -7.44 -11.71 -10.28
C SER A 32 -6.18 -10.93 -9.91
N PHE A 33 -5.22 -11.59 -9.26
CA PHE A 33 -3.90 -11.03 -8.98
C PHE A 33 -2.91 -11.45 -10.06
N HIS A 34 -2.03 -10.52 -10.45
CA HIS A 34 -1.12 -10.62 -11.60
C HIS A 34 -0.17 -11.84 -11.60
N ILE A 35 0.02 -12.50 -10.46
CA ILE A 35 0.86 -13.69 -10.32
C ILE A 35 0.19 -14.61 -9.28
N LYS A 36 -0.20 -15.82 -9.67
CA LYS A 36 -0.80 -16.83 -8.77
C LYS A 36 0.14 -18.01 -8.56
N SER A 37 0.24 -18.47 -7.31
CA SER A 37 0.87 -19.74 -6.95
C SER A 37 -0.10 -20.91 -7.21
N THR A 38 0.43 -22.10 -7.51
CA THR A 38 -0.32 -23.35 -7.69
C THR A 38 -1.04 -23.80 -6.41
N TYR A 39 -0.60 -23.33 -5.24
CA TYR A 39 -1.20 -23.62 -3.93
C TYR A 39 -2.09 -22.46 -3.48
N GLN A 40 -3.39 -22.58 -3.74
CA GLN A 40 -4.40 -21.58 -3.35
C GLN A 40 -5.17 -22.05 -2.12
N ALA A 41 -5.44 -21.12 -1.19
CA ALA A 41 -6.19 -21.40 0.03
C ALA A 41 -7.49 -20.58 0.04
N GLU A 42 -8.64 -21.23 -0.18
CA GLU A 42 -9.96 -20.56 -0.18
C GLU A 42 -10.29 -19.91 1.17
N TRP A 43 -9.89 -20.52 2.29
CA TRP A 43 -10.13 -19.97 3.62
C TRP A 43 -9.44 -18.62 3.87
N LEU A 44 -8.36 -18.32 3.12
CA LEU A 44 -7.60 -17.07 3.24
C LEU A 44 -8.37 -15.86 2.69
N GLN A 45 -9.41 -16.09 1.91
CA GLN A 45 -10.27 -15.05 1.36
C GLN A 45 -11.07 -14.30 2.45
N TYR A 46 -11.57 -15.01 3.47
CA TYR A 46 -12.34 -14.41 4.56
C TYR A 46 -11.57 -13.35 5.36
N PRO A 47 -10.36 -13.62 5.90
CA PRO A 47 -9.58 -12.60 6.59
C PRO A 47 -9.17 -11.47 5.64
N MET A 48 -8.96 -11.74 4.35
CA MET A 48 -8.64 -10.69 3.37
C MET A 48 -9.81 -9.76 3.07
N ILE A 49 -11.03 -10.26 2.93
CA ILE A 49 -12.23 -9.41 2.76
C ILE A 49 -12.45 -8.56 4.00
N ALA A 50 -12.29 -9.15 5.18
CA ALA A 50 -12.31 -8.40 6.43
C ALA A 50 -11.27 -7.27 6.37
N LEU A 51 -9.98 -7.59 6.24
CA LEU A 51 -8.85 -6.63 6.11
C LEU A 51 -9.11 -5.49 5.13
N ASN A 52 -9.73 -5.80 3.99
CA ASN A 52 -10.09 -4.80 3.00
C ASN A 52 -11.07 -3.75 3.54
N ARG A 53 -12.07 -4.17 4.33
CA ARG A 53 -13.10 -3.29 4.92
C ARG A 53 -12.54 -2.36 5.99
N TRP A 54 -11.62 -2.83 6.84
CA TRP A 54 -11.13 -2.05 8.00
C TRP A 54 -9.80 -1.33 7.78
N ARG A 55 -8.98 -1.68 6.77
CA ARG A 55 -7.66 -1.05 6.63
C ARG A 55 -7.71 0.46 6.43
N MET A 56 -8.60 0.96 5.55
CA MET A 56 -8.64 2.38 5.22
C MET A 56 -9.15 3.19 6.43
N PRO A 57 -10.25 2.80 7.10
CA PRO A 57 -10.68 3.43 8.36
C PRO A 57 -9.58 3.46 9.44
N LEU A 58 -8.86 2.36 9.64
CA LEU A 58 -7.76 2.31 10.62
C LEU A 58 -6.65 3.31 10.29
N LEU A 59 -6.19 3.34 9.04
CA LEU A 59 -5.12 4.24 8.61
C LEU A 59 -5.55 5.70 8.74
N PHE A 60 -6.81 6.02 8.43
CA PHE A 60 -7.37 7.35 8.63
C PHE A 60 -7.46 7.72 10.12
N MET A 61 -7.92 6.80 10.97
CA MET A 61 -8.00 7.02 12.42
C MET A 61 -6.62 7.28 13.03
N ILE A 62 -5.63 6.44 12.74
CA ILE A 62 -4.25 6.60 13.21
C ILE A 62 -3.64 7.92 12.70
N SER A 63 -3.91 8.27 11.43
CA SER A 63 -3.45 9.54 10.86
C SER A 63 -4.11 10.76 11.51
N GLY A 64 -5.41 10.70 11.79
CA GLY A 64 -6.15 11.75 12.48
C GLY A 64 -5.66 11.99 13.91
N ILE A 65 -5.44 10.91 14.67
CA ILE A 65 -4.84 10.97 16.01
C ILE A 65 -3.43 11.56 15.94
N ALA A 66 -2.61 11.13 14.98
CA ALA A 66 -1.26 11.66 14.80
C ALA A 66 -1.24 13.16 14.45
N ILE A 67 -2.18 13.63 13.62
CA ILE A 67 -2.32 15.05 13.26
C ILE A 67 -2.84 15.88 14.45
N GLY A 68 -3.85 15.39 15.16
CA GLY A 68 -4.40 16.06 16.33
C GLY A 68 -3.38 16.23 17.46
N LEU A 69 -2.52 15.22 17.67
CA LEU A 69 -1.44 15.27 18.66
C LEU A 69 -0.22 16.06 18.19
N ALA A 70 -0.06 16.31 16.88
CA ALA A 70 1.05 17.07 16.34
C ALA A 70 0.98 18.58 16.62
N ARG A 71 -0.11 19.09 17.25
CA ARG A 71 -0.34 20.52 17.62
C ARG A 71 0.33 21.47 16.63
N VAL A 72 -0.17 21.49 15.39
CA VAL A 72 0.38 22.31 14.31
C VAL A 72 -0.01 23.78 14.53
N GLU A 73 0.70 24.42 15.44
CA GLU A 73 0.57 25.83 15.77
C GLU A 73 1.29 26.65 14.67
N GLY A 74 0.56 27.55 14.02
CA GLY A 74 1.10 28.61 13.14
C GLY A 74 1.55 28.25 11.70
N HIS A 75 1.91 27.00 11.38
CA HIS A 75 2.51 26.66 10.07
C HIS A 75 1.88 25.45 9.35
N ARG A 76 0.53 25.39 9.34
CA ARG A 76 -0.24 24.31 8.70
C ARG A 76 0.10 24.08 7.22
N LEU A 77 0.25 25.16 6.45
CA LEU A 77 0.58 25.09 5.00
C LEU A 77 1.99 24.56 4.74
N ARG A 78 2.97 24.99 5.54
CA ARG A 78 4.39 24.57 5.41
C ARG A 78 4.58 23.13 5.87
N PHE A 79 3.82 22.69 6.88
CA PHE A 79 3.73 21.29 7.32
C PHE A 79 3.07 20.39 6.27
N ALA A 80 1.98 20.85 5.64
CA ALA A 80 1.33 20.13 4.54
C ALA A 80 2.27 20.00 3.33
N GLY A 81 2.93 21.07 2.91
CA GLY A 81 3.83 21.06 1.75
C GLY A 81 5.01 20.09 1.90
N THR A 82 5.65 20.06 3.07
CA THR A 82 6.78 19.13 3.34
C THR A 82 6.33 17.66 3.39
N ARG A 83 5.12 17.39 3.90
CA ARG A 83 4.52 16.04 3.86
C ARG A 83 4.15 15.64 2.44
N SER A 84 3.53 16.54 1.67
CA SER A 84 3.13 16.29 0.30
C SER A 84 4.32 15.99 -0.59
N LEU A 85 5.42 16.75 -0.50
CA LEU A 85 6.64 16.46 -1.27
C LEU A 85 7.24 15.09 -0.92
N ARG A 86 7.26 14.72 0.36
CA ARG A 86 7.74 13.40 0.80
C ARG A 86 6.82 12.24 0.39
N LEU A 87 5.55 12.51 0.09
CA LEU A 87 4.58 11.49 -0.37
C LEU A 87 4.50 11.42 -1.90
N LEU A 88 4.50 12.57 -2.57
CA LEU A 88 4.41 12.69 -4.03
C LEU A 88 5.69 12.24 -4.72
N LEU A 89 6.87 12.54 -4.17
CA LEU A 89 8.13 12.13 -4.79
C LEU A 89 8.25 10.60 -4.91
N PRO A 90 8.02 9.80 -3.84
CA PRO A 90 7.95 8.35 -3.96
C PRO A 90 6.80 7.85 -4.85
N LEU A 91 5.66 8.54 -4.85
CA LEU A 91 4.52 8.18 -5.69
C LEU A 91 4.86 8.28 -7.18
N VAL A 92 5.42 9.41 -7.60
CA VAL A 92 5.82 9.63 -9.01
C VAL A 92 6.91 8.65 -9.40
N PHE A 93 7.89 8.40 -8.53
CA PHE A 93 8.90 7.38 -8.77
C PHE A 93 8.28 5.99 -8.93
N GLY A 94 7.35 5.61 -8.04
CA GLY A 94 6.61 4.34 -8.15
C GLY A 94 5.80 4.25 -9.44
N MET A 95 5.14 5.33 -9.86
CA MET A 95 4.41 5.39 -11.12
C MET A 95 5.30 5.21 -12.34
N LEU A 96 6.52 5.75 -12.33
CA LEU A 96 7.42 5.68 -13.48
C LEU A 96 8.27 4.41 -13.50
N VAL A 97 8.56 3.81 -12.34
CA VAL A 97 9.50 2.69 -12.23
C VAL A 97 8.81 1.36 -11.93
N VAL A 98 7.74 1.36 -11.13
CA VAL A 98 7.07 0.13 -10.69
C VAL A 98 5.88 -0.22 -11.57
N VAL A 99 5.08 0.78 -11.97
CA VAL A 99 3.88 0.56 -12.79
C VAL A 99 4.19 0.00 -14.20
N PRO A 100 5.18 0.49 -14.97
CA PRO A 100 5.42 0.00 -16.32
C PRO A 100 5.86 -1.47 -16.35
N PRO A 101 6.82 -1.93 -15.52
CA PRO A 101 7.12 -3.36 -15.41
C PRO A 101 5.90 -4.18 -14.98
N GLN A 102 5.12 -3.69 -14.03
CA GLN A 102 3.93 -4.39 -13.55
C GLN A 102 2.86 -4.59 -14.65
N THR A 103 2.61 -3.56 -15.48
CA THR A 103 1.68 -3.67 -16.61
C THR A 103 2.26 -4.48 -17.77
N TYR A 104 3.56 -4.40 -18.01
CA TYR A 104 4.26 -5.22 -19.01
C TYR A 104 4.15 -6.71 -18.69
N PHE A 105 4.43 -7.13 -17.45
CA PHE A 105 4.26 -8.53 -17.03
C PHE A 105 2.79 -8.97 -17.08
N GLN A 106 1.84 -8.07 -16.76
CA GLN A 106 0.41 -8.35 -16.92
C GLN A 106 0.04 -8.68 -18.36
N ILE A 107 0.55 -7.90 -19.31
CA ILE A 107 0.21 -8.01 -20.73
C ILE A 107 0.87 -9.21 -21.38
N ILE A 108 2.10 -9.55 -20.99
CA ILE A 108 2.72 -10.82 -21.39
C ILE A 108 1.87 -12.01 -20.93
N GLN A 109 1.43 -12.00 -19.67
CA GLN A 109 0.75 -13.15 -19.08
C GLN A 109 -0.72 -13.28 -19.50
N GLN A 110 -1.44 -12.17 -19.71
CA GLN A 110 -2.85 -12.17 -20.13
C GLN A 110 -3.06 -12.19 -21.65
N TYR A 111 -2.18 -11.55 -22.42
CA TYR A 111 -2.38 -11.34 -23.86
C TYR A 111 -1.29 -11.95 -24.74
N GLY A 112 -0.28 -12.62 -24.17
CA GLY A 112 0.77 -13.31 -24.94
C GLY A 112 1.65 -12.36 -25.75
N TYR A 113 1.90 -11.14 -25.24
CA TYR A 113 2.71 -10.14 -25.91
C TYR A 113 4.18 -10.58 -26.03
N THR A 114 4.73 -10.54 -27.24
CA THR A 114 6.09 -11.00 -27.59
C THR A 114 7.07 -9.85 -27.89
N GLY A 115 6.64 -8.59 -27.74
CA GLY A 115 7.49 -7.42 -27.91
C GLY A 115 8.38 -7.14 -26.70
N GLY A 116 9.58 -6.59 -26.92
CA GLY A 116 10.53 -6.27 -25.86
C GLY A 116 10.13 -5.04 -25.03
N PHE A 117 10.59 -4.97 -23.78
CA PHE A 117 10.31 -3.91 -22.80
C PHE A 117 10.60 -2.48 -23.31
N THR A 118 11.49 -2.32 -24.29
CA THR A 118 11.83 -1.02 -24.89
C THR A 118 10.81 -0.52 -25.93
N HIS A 119 9.87 -1.37 -26.32
CA HIS A 119 8.85 -1.07 -27.33
C HIS A 119 7.46 -0.79 -26.71
N PHE A 120 7.39 -0.80 -25.37
CA PHE A 120 6.22 -0.60 -24.52
C PHE A 120 6.36 0.72 -23.76
#